data_AF-A0A9E0QBE1-F1
#
_entry.id   AF-A0A9E0QBE1-F1
#
_cell.length_a   1.000
_cell.length_b   1.000
_cell.length_c   1.000
_cell.angle_alpha   90.00
_cell.angle_beta   90.00
_cell.angle_gamma   90.00
#
_symmetry.space_group_name_H-M   'P 1'
#
loop_
_entity.id
_entity.type
_entity.pdbx_description
1 polymer ?
#
loop_
_entity_poly.entity_id
_entity_poly.type
_entity_poly.pdbx_seq_one_letter_code
_entity_poly.pdbx_strand_id
1 'polypeptide(L)'
;MNYDQEILCFLLEAGDEGISVKKLALHVQNACNNLFNVVNFDDVYVYVRQYLMRNSKNPNSVIERTDSRGIYRINKNVSEGQQLMLHFCSNMEEDLEDEKPDIDQSLSLF
;
A
#
# COMPACT_ATOMS: atom_id res chain seq x y z
N MET A 1 -7.97 9.79 8.51
CA MET A 1 -7.73 8.92 7.36
C MET A 1 -6.24 8.83 7.15
N ASN A 2 -5.69 7.62 7.10
CA ASN A 2 -4.24 7.44 6.98
C ASN A 2 -3.82 7.16 5.54
N TYR A 3 -4.27 8.03 4.61
CA TYR A 3 -4.01 7.84 3.17
C TYR A 3 -2.52 7.74 2.86
N ASP A 4 -1.68 8.51 3.55
CA ASP A 4 -0.23 8.49 3.32
C ASP A 4 0.38 7.13 3.65
N GLN A 5 -0.04 6.49 4.75
CA GLN A 5 0.42 5.13 5.10
C GLN A 5 -0.07 4.11 4.08
N GLU A 6 -1.37 4.11 3.76
CA GLU A 6 -1.94 3.19 2.76
C GLU A 6 -1.24 3.33 1.40
N ILE A 7 -0.97 4.56 0.96
CA ILE A 7 -0.22 4.83 -0.28
C ILE A 7 1.16 4.16 -0.23
N LEU A 8 1.89 4.30 0.88
CA LEU A 8 3.22 3.73 1.03
C LEU A 8 3.18 2.20 1.09
N CYS A 9 2.23 1.61 1.82
CA CYS A 9 2.01 0.16 1.86
C CYS A 9 1.79 -0.42 0.46
N PHE A 10 0.84 0.13 -0.29
CA PHE A 10 0.52 -0.38 -1.62
C PHE A 10 1.62 -0.11 -2.65
N LEU A 11 2.39 0.98 -2.51
CA LEU A 11 3.57 1.21 -3.36
C LEU A 11 4.69 0.22 -3.07
N LEU A 12 4.84 -0.18 -1.81
CA LEU A 12 5.81 -1.19 -1.40
C LEU A 12 5.42 -2.57 -1.93
N GLU A 13 4.15 -2.95 -1.77
CA GLU A 13 3.59 -4.22 -2.26
C GLU A 13 3.68 -4.33 -3.78
N ALA A 14 3.51 -3.22 -4.51
CA ALA A 14 3.64 -3.18 -5.97
C ALA A 14 5.08 -3.45 -6.48
N GLY A 15 6.09 -3.36 -5.60
CA GLY A 15 7.47 -3.69 -5.92
C GLY A 15 8.06 -2.88 -7.08
N ASP A 16 8.88 -3.53 -7.90
CA ASP A 16 9.65 -2.86 -8.97
C ASP A 16 8.80 -2.45 -10.17
N GLU A 17 7.70 -3.15 -10.43
CA GLU A 17 6.74 -2.82 -11.49
C GLU A 17 5.98 -1.52 -11.18
N GLY A 18 5.80 -1.23 -9.90
CA GLY A 18 5.04 -0.09 -9.42
C GLY A 18 3.55 -0.19 -9.71
N ILE A 19 2.83 0.89 -9.47
CA ILE A 19 1.37 0.93 -9.56
C ILE A 19 0.87 2.22 -10.20
N SER A 20 -0.19 2.11 -10.99
CA SER A 20 -0.84 3.28 -11.58
C SER A 20 -1.61 4.09 -10.53
N VAL A 21 -1.65 5.42 -10.69
CA VAL A 21 -2.38 6.32 -9.76
C VAL A 21 -3.83 5.89 -9.55
N LYS A 22 -4.53 5.48 -10.60
CA LYS A 22 -5.94 5.08 -10.53
C LYS A 22 -6.12 3.80 -9.70
N LYS A 23 -5.28 2.79 -9.94
CA LYS A 23 -5.33 1.53 -9.20
C LYS A 23 -4.99 1.77 -7.73
N LEU A 24 -3.95 2.56 -7.46
CA LEU A 24 -3.56 2.93 -6.10
C LEU A 24 -4.69 3.66 -5.36
N ALA A 25 -5.32 4.65 -5.99
CA ALA A 25 -6.47 5.35 -5.40
C ALA A 25 -7.64 4.43 -5.07
N LEU A 26 -7.88 3.39 -5.89
CA LEU A 26 -8.90 2.40 -5.61
C LEU A 26 -8.55 1.57 -4.37
N HIS A 27 -7.30 1.12 -4.24
CA HIS A 27 -6.83 0.38 -3.06
C HIS A 27 -6.95 1.22 -1.78
N VAL A 28 -6.49 2.48 -1.84
CA VAL A 28 -6.59 3.42 -0.71
C VAL A 28 -8.05 3.70 -0.35
N GLN A 29 -8.93 3.87 -1.34
CA GLN A 29 -10.36 4.03 -1.09
C GLN A 29 -10.93 2.79 -0.40
N ASN A 30 -10.64 1.60 -0.92
CA ASN A 30 -11.15 0.35 -0.34
C ASN A 30 -10.67 0.14 1.10
N ALA A 31 -9.42 0.47 1.40
CA ALA A 31 -8.87 0.37 2.75
C ALA A 31 -9.49 1.38 3.73
N CYS A 32 -9.82 2.58 3.26
CA CYS A 32 -10.33 3.66 4.11
C CYS A 32 -11.86 3.78 4.15
N ASN A 33 -12.58 3.17 3.21
CA ASN A 33 -14.03 3.21 3.13
C ASN A 33 -14.61 2.16 4.08
N ASN A 34 -15.26 2.61 5.15
CA ASN A 34 -15.85 1.72 6.15
C ASN A 34 -17.27 2.17 6.52
N LEU A 35 -17.95 1.36 7.35
CA LEU A 35 -19.36 1.58 7.70
C LEU A 35 -19.65 2.98 8.27
N PHE A 36 -18.68 3.60 8.94
CA PHE A 36 -18.84 4.89 9.60
C PHE A 36 -18.18 6.05 8.83
N ASN A 37 -17.49 5.75 7.74
CA ASN A 37 -16.74 6.74 6.97
C ASN A 37 -16.78 6.39 5.48
N VAL A 38 -17.74 7.01 4.80
CA VAL A 38 -17.89 6.87 3.36
C VAL A 38 -16.94 7.81 2.66
N VAL A 39 -16.05 7.25 1.85
CA VAL A 39 -15.03 8.02 1.13
C VAL A 39 -15.34 8.04 -0.36
N ASN A 40 -15.41 9.25 -0.93
CA ASN A 40 -15.57 9.44 -2.37
C ASN A 40 -14.26 9.14 -3.11
N PHE A 41 -14.37 8.40 -4.22
CA PHE A 41 -13.23 8.05 -5.07
C PHE A 41 -12.53 9.28 -5.64
N ASP A 42 -13.28 10.28 -6.10
CA ASP A 42 -12.69 11.46 -6.75
C ASP A 42 -11.78 12.23 -5.79
N ASP A 43 -12.20 12.37 -4.52
CA ASP A 43 -11.41 13.04 -3.48
C ASP A 43 -10.12 12.26 -3.16
N VAL A 44 -10.22 10.93 -3.06
CA VAL A 44 -9.05 10.05 -2.87
C VAL A 44 -8.11 10.12 -4.05
N TYR A 45 -8.64 10.08 -5.27
CA TYR A 45 -7.84 10.14 -6.48
C TYR A 45 -7.08 11.46 -6.60
N VAL A 46 -7.73 12.59 -6.29
CA VAL A 46 -7.08 13.91 -6.24
C VAL A 46 -5.98 13.93 -5.17
N TYR A 47 -6.28 13.40 -3.98
CA TYR A 47 -5.32 13.34 -2.88
C TYR A 47 -4.07 12.52 -3.25
N VAL A 48 -4.26 11.28 -3.69
CA VAL A 48 -3.19 10.35 -4.09
C VAL A 48 -2.34 10.97 -5.19
N ARG A 49 -2.97 11.56 -6.22
CA ARG A 49 -2.25 12.23 -7.31
C ARG A 49 -1.36 13.37 -6.80
N GLN A 50 -1.87 14.22 -5.90
CA GLN A 50 -1.10 15.31 -5.32
C GLN A 50 0.01 14.81 -4.39
N TYR A 51 -0.23 13.72 -3.65
CA TYR A 51 0.76 13.07 -2.80
C TYR A 51 1.93 12.51 -3.60
N LEU A 52 1.66 11.80 -4.69
CA LEU A 52 2.72 11.27 -5.54
C LEU A 52 3.52 12.40 -6.19
N MET A 53 2.84 13.43 -6.70
CA MET A 53 3.50 14.57 -7.35
C MET A 53 4.37 15.39 -6.40
N ARG A 54 4.00 15.53 -5.11
CA ARG A 54 4.81 16.26 -4.14
C ARG A 54 6.03 15.45 -3.69
N ASN A 55 5.89 14.13 -3.59
CA ASN A 55 6.90 13.22 -3.04
C ASN A 55 7.77 12.53 -4.09
N SER A 56 7.67 12.89 -5.38
CA SER A 56 8.47 12.30 -6.46
C SER A 56 9.25 13.34 -7.28
N LYS A 57 9.51 14.53 -6.71
CA LYS A 57 10.15 15.64 -7.45
C LYS A 57 11.65 15.48 -7.59
N ASN A 58 12.30 14.88 -6.60
CA ASN A 58 13.75 14.75 -6.56
C ASN A 58 14.15 13.30 -6.83
N PRO A 59 15.33 13.06 -7.44
CA PRO A 59 15.85 11.70 -7.62
C PRO A 59 16.13 10.98 -6.30
N ASN A 60 16.37 11.73 -5.21
CA ASN A 60 16.54 11.21 -3.86
C ASN A 60 15.22 11.15 -3.07
N SER A 61 14.08 11.33 -3.73
CA SER A 61 12.79 11.16 -3.07
C SER A 61 12.50 9.69 -2.82
N VAL A 62 11.75 9.43 -1.75
CA VAL A 62 11.28 8.09 -1.36
C VAL A 62 10.42 7.44 -2.43
N ILE A 63 9.67 8.22 -3.20
CA ILE A 63 8.81 7.74 -4.28
C ILE A 63 9.43 8.20 -5.59
N GLU A 64 9.51 7.28 -6.55
CA GLU A 64 9.97 7.58 -7.90
C GLU A 64 8.92 7.23 -8.96
N ARG A 65 9.09 7.84 -10.13
CA ARG A 65 8.27 7.58 -11.31
C ARG A 65 8.97 6.49 -12.12
N THR A 66 8.20 5.50 -12.57
CA THR A 66 8.71 4.50 -13.52
C THR A 66 8.83 5.12 -14.93
N ASP A 67 9.45 4.40 -15.86
CA ASP A 67 9.54 4.78 -17.28
C ASP A 67 8.16 4.97 -17.94
N SER A 68 7.13 4.35 -17.36
CA SER A 68 5.74 4.45 -17.80
C SER A 68 5.00 5.63 -17.16
N ARG A 69 4.27 6.39 -17.99
CA ARG A 69 3.52 7.56 -17.53
C ARG A 69 2.45 7.17 -16.50
N GLY A 70 2.54 7.78 -15.32
CA GLY A 70 1.53 7.64 -14.27
C GLY A 70 1.67 6.39 -13.41
N ILE A 71 2.79 5.68 -13.53
CA ILE A 71 3.18 4.56 -12.68
C ILE A 71 4.25 5.05 -11.70
N TYR A 72 4.08 4.70 -10.43
CA TYR A 72 4.95 5.10 -9.33
C TYR A 72 5.35 3.88 -8.50
N ARG A 73 6.52 3.95 -7.86
CA ARG A 73 7.05 2.92 -6.96
C ARG A 73 7.90 3.53 -5.85
N ILE A 74 8.24 2.73 -4.83
CA ILE A 74 9.23 3.10 -3.81
C ILE A 74 10.64 3.09 -4.42
N ASN A 75 11.41 4.13 -4.13
CA ASN A 75 12.81 4.24 -4.52
C ASN A 75 13.69 3.47 -3.55
N LYS A 76 14.20 2.31 -3.99
CA LYS A 76 15.07 1.43 -3.19
C LYS A 76 16.51 1.94 -3.07
N ASN A 77 16.88 2.98 -3.82
CA ASN A 77 18.23 3.53 -3.83
C ASN A 77 18.48 4.54 -2.70
N VAL A 78 17.43 4.92 -1.97
CA VAL A 78 17.47 5.93 -0.91
C VAL A 78 17.29 5.25 0.45
N SER A 79 18.02 5.72 1.47
CA SER A 79 17.99 5.18 2.84
C SER A 79 16.58 5.13 3.41
N GLU A 80 15.80 6.19 3.22
CA GLU A 80 14.44 6.32 3.70
C GLU A 80 13.50 5.31 3.03
N GLY A 81 13.70 5.03 1.74
CA GLY A 81 12.97 3.99 1.03
C GLY A 81 13.27 2.60 1.58
N GLN A 82 14.55 2.30 1.84
CA GLN A 82 14.98 1.03 2.45
C GLN A 82 14.43 0.87 3.88
N GLN A 83 14.42 1.93 4.68
CA GLN A 83 13.84 1.91 6.03
C GLN A 83 12.34 1.61 5.98
N LEU A 84 11.59 2.19 5.04
CA LEU A 84 10.18 1.88 4.88
C LEU A 84 9.96 0.40 4.56
N MET A 85 10.79 -0.21 3.70
CA MET A 85 10.70 -1.65 3.45
C MET A 85 10.81 -2.46 4.75
N LEU A 86 11.75 -2.12 5.63
CA LEU A 86 11.95 -2.81 6.91
C LEU A 86 10.75 -2.63 7.85
N HIS A 87 10.24 -1.40 7.98
CA HIS A 87 9.11 -1.08 8.86
C HIS A 87 7.80 -1.74 8.44
N PHE A 88 7.56 -1.89 7.13
CA PHE A 88 6.33 -2.51 6.65
C PHE A 88 6.46 -4.03 6.51
N CYS A 89 7.65 -4.57 6.23
CA CYS A 89 7.89 -6.02 6.31
C CYS A 89 7.61 -6.57 7.72
N SER A 90 7.98 -5.85 8.79
CA SER A 90 7.66 -6.28 10.15
C SER A 90 6.16 -6.29 10.46
N ASN A 91 5.38 -5.42 9.83
CA ASN A 91 3.93 -5.36 10.03
C ASN A 91 3.16 -6.39 9.20
N MET A 92 3.65 -6.76 8.01
CA MET A 92 3.01 -7.82 7.21
C MET A 92 3.18 -9.21 7.82
N GLU A 93 4.26 -9.46 8.56
CA GLU A 93 4.47 -10.74 9.25
C GLU A 93 3.45 -10.97 10.39
N GLU A 94 2.87 -9.91 10.97
CA GLU A 94 1.82 -10.02 12.00
C GLU A 94 0.46 -10.44 11.42
N ASP A 95 0.15 -10.08 10.16
CA ASP A 95 -1.09 -10.47 9.48
C ASP A 95 -1.01 -11.89 8.88
N LEU A 96 0.18 -12.49 8.86
CA LEU A 96 0.45 -13.85 8.36
C LEU A 96 0.53 -14.88 9.49
N GLU A 97 -0.09 -14.62 10.65
CA GLU A 97 -0.36 -15.71 11.59
C GLU A 97 -1.17 -16.78 10.87
N ASP A 98 -0.48 -17.89 10.57
CA ASP A 98 -0.96 -19.04 9.81
C ASP A 98 -2.45 -19.30 10.12
N GLU A 99 -3.31 -19.24 9.10
CA GLU A 99 -4.60 -19.93 9.14
C GLU A 99 -4.28 -21.41 9.38
N LYS A 100 -4.19 -21.79 10.66
CA LYS A 100 -4.19 -23.19 11.05
C LYS A 100 -5.45 -23.76 10.41
N PRO A 101 -5.36 -24.90 9.70
CA PRO A 101 -6.57 -25.53 9.21
C PRO A 101 -7.49 -25.74 10.40
N ASP A 102 -8.70 -25.16 10.35
CA ASP A 102 -9.77 -25.45 11.29
C ASP A 102 -10.11 -26.93 11.14
N ILE A 103 -9.42 -27.77 11.90
CA ILE A 103 -9.69 -29.21 11.95
C ILE A 103 -11.02 -29.34 12.71
N ASP A 104 -12.10 -29.61 11.97
CA ASP A 104 -13.40 -29.94 12.54
C ASP A 104 -13.30 -31.24 13.35
N GLN A 105 -13.30 -31.12 14.69
CA GLN A 105 -13.27 -32.24 15.62
C GLN A 105 -14.67 -32.71 16.05
N SER A 106 -15.74 -32.21 15.42
CA SER A 106 -17.13 -32.46 15.84
C SER A 106 -17.58 -33.93 15.77
N LEU A 107 -16.75 -34.84 15.24
CA LEU A 107 -17.09 -36.25 15.04
C LEU A 107 -16.10 -37.26 15.66
N SER A 108 -15.27 -36.86 16.63
CA SER A 108 -14.48 -37.85 17.40
C SER A 108 -15.33 -38.46 18.52
N LEU A 109 -16.07 -39.52 18.18
CA LEU A 109 -16.88 -40.33 19.09
C LEU A 109 -16.41 -41.79 19.20
N PHE A 110 -15.12 -42.05 19.00
CA PHE A 110 -14.50 -43.37 19.22
C PHE A 110 -13.11 -43.22 19.83
#